data_AF-A0A3P5WJG6-F1
#
_entry.id   AF-A0A3P5WJG6-F1
#
_cell.length_a   1.000
_cell.length_b   1.000
_cell.length_c   1.000
_cell.angle_alpha   90.00
_cell.angle_beta   90.00
_cell.angle_gamma   90.00
#
_symmetry.space_group_name_H-M   'P 1'
#
loop_
_entity.id
_entity.type
_entity.pdbx_description
1 polymer ?
#
loop_
_entity_poly.entity_id
_entity_poly.type
_entity_poly.pdbx_seq_one_letter_code
_entity_poly.pdbx_strand_id
1 'polypeptide(L)'
;MQAILFPTEFNTDYLYGLASHIWMGDGLYPSAHNRRDAYALPTYDINGQWFYPSRYNTFLSPQLPVYVLDDGFLMSTGHGIEEPGLPIFEVRCMCLPQLEN
;
A
#
# COMPACT_ATOMS: atom_id res chain seq x y z
N MET A 1 3.64 5.01 -11.79
CA MET A 1 2.54 5.77 -11.14
C MET A 1 3.08 6.39 -9.86
N GLN A 2 2.49 7.51 -9.40
CA GLN A 2 2.71 8.01 -8.05
C GLN A 2 1.35 8.22 -7.38
N ALA A 3 1.19 7.70 -6.17
CA ALA A 3 -0.06 7.75 -5.42
C ALA A 3 0.22 7.76 -3.92
N ILE A 4 -0.76 8.17 -3.13
CA ILE A 4 -0.73 8.10 -1.67
C ILE A 4 -1.84 7.16 -1.24
N LEU A 5 -1.52 6.29 -0.29
CA LEU A 5 -2.45 5.32 0.28
C LEU A 5 -2.94 5.82 1.62
N PHE A 6 -4.25 5.79 1.82
CA PHE A 6 -4.91 6.12 3.07
C PHE A 6 -5.60 4.88 3.63
N PRO A 7 -5.40 4.53 4.91
CA PRO A 7 -6.12 3.42 5.53
C PRO A 7 -7.62 3.70 5.51
N THR A 8 -8.42 2.67 5.20
CA THR A 8 -9.88 2.72 5.36
C THR A 8 -10.27 2.35 6.80
N GLU A 9 -11.56 2.33 7.09
CA GLU A 9 -12.09 1.83 8.37
C GLU A 9 -11.82 0.33 8.62
N PHE A 10 -11.52 -0.44 7.56
CA PHE A 10 -11.19 -1.86 7.64
C PHE A 10 -9.73 -2.13 7.99
N ASN A 11 -8.92 -1.08 8.14
CA ASN A 11 -7.52 -1.19 8.44
C ASN A 11 -7.18 -0.58 9.81
N THR A 12 -7.28 -1.41 10.84
CA THR A 12 -7.05 -1.00 12.25
C THR A 12 -5.58 -0.89 12.63
N ASP A 13 -4.67 -1.39 11.79
CA ASP A 13 -3.24 -1.43 12.07
C ASP A 13 -2.53 -0.11 11.74
N TYR A 14 -3.18 0.76 10.97
CA TYR A 14 -2.64 2.06 10.55
C TYR A 14 -3.57 3.21 10.98
N LEU A 15 -3.04 4.43 10.96
CA LEU A 15 -3.75 5.61 11.44
C LEU A 15 -4.75 6.11 10.38
N TYR A 16 -6.05 5.88 10.62
CA TYR A 16 -7.12 6.36 9.75
C TYR A 16 -7.03 7.87 9.47
N GLY A 17 -7.29 8.26 8.22
CA GLY A 17 -7.25 9.66 7.77
C GLY A 17 -5.84 10.25 7.56
N LEU A 18 -4.78 9.49 7.86
CA LEU A 18 -3.40 9.89 7.56
C LEU A 18 -2.84 9.07 6.41
N ALA A 19 -1.97 9.69 5.61
CA ALA A 19 -1.25 8.99 4.56
C ALA A 19 -0.42 7.86 5.20
N SER A 20 -0.60 6.62 4.78
CA SER A 20 0.11 5.44 5.33
C SER A 20 1.29 5.04 4.47
N HIS A 21 1.09 4.97 3.15
CA HIS A 21 2.16 4.61 2.22
C HIS A 21 2.19 5.56 1.04
N ILE A 22 3.37 5.69 0.45
CA ILE A 22 3.64 6.45 -0.76
C ILE A 22 4.02 5.44 -1.83
N TRP A 23 3.25 5.42 -2.92
CA TRP A 23 3.55 4.61 -4.09
C TRP A 23 4.55 5.36 -4.96
N MET A 24 5.73 4.77 -5.15
CA MET A 24 6.77 5.25 -6.07
C MET A 24 7.31 4.09 -6.91
N GLY A 25 7.17 4.18 -8.24
CA GLY A 25 7.61 3.13 -9.15
C GLY A 25 6.89 1.81 -8.86
N ASP A 26 7.66 0.76 -8.59
CA ASP A 26 7.17 -0.59 -8.30
C ASP A 26 7.17 -0.90 -6.79
N GLY A 27 7.17 0.12 -5.91
CA GLY A 27 7.18 -0.05 -4.46
C GLY A 27 6.20 0.85 -3.70
N LEU A 28 5.70 0.34 -2.58
CA LEU A 28 4.98 1.10 -1.55
C LEU A 28 5.88 1.37 -0.35
N TYR A 29 6.14 2.63 -0.07
CA TYR A 29 7.04 3.06 1.00
C TYR A 29 6.25 3.63 2.18
N PRO A 30 6.60 3.31 3.44
CA PRO A 30 5.96 3.92 4.61
C PRO A 30 6.08 5.44 4.60
N SER A 31 4.99 6.12 4.91
CA SER A 31 5.01 7.54 5.24
C SER A 31 5.55 7.76 6.66
N ALA A 32 5.73 9.02 7.06
CA ALA A 32 6.04 9.37 8.44
C ALA A 32 4.94 9.02 9.46
N HIS A 33 3.70 8.77 9.02
CA HIS A 33 2.58 8.39 9.88
C HIS A 33 2.42 6.87 10.02
N ASN A 34 3.10 6.09 9.17
CA ASN A 34 3.17 4.66 9.30
C ASN A 34 4.20 4.29 10.37
N ARG A 35 3.69 3.86 11.53
CA ARG A 35 4.51 3.46 12.70
C ARG A 35 4.77 1.96 12.78
N ARG A 36 4.19 1.19 11.85
CA ARG A 36 4.28 -0.27 11.84
C ARG A 36 5.49 -0.73 11.04
N ASP A 37 5.65 -0.18 9.85
CA ASP A 37 6.60 -0.66 8.86
C ASP A 37 7.96 0.05 8.96
N ALA A 38 9.02 -0.62 8.50
CA ALA A 38 10.37 -0.06 8.50
C ALA A 38 10.48 1.12 7.53
N TYR A 39 10.84 2.30 8.05
CA TYR A 39 10.98 3.53 7.27
C TYR A 39 12.07 3.41 6.18
N ALA A 40 11.88 4.15 5.08
CA ALA A 40 12.78 4.27 3.93
C ALA A 40 13.02 3.00 3.08
N LEU A 41 12.38 1.87 3.41
CA LEU A 41 12.39 0.65 2.60
C LEU A 41 10.96 0.39 2.06
N PRO A 42 10.81 -0.21 0.86
CA PRO A 42 9.47 -0.55 0.39
C PRO A 42 8.90 -1.64 1.30
N THR A 43 7.67 -1.48 1.77
CA THR A 43 6.91 -2.50 2.51
C THR A 43 6.28 -3.51 1.58
N TYR A 44 5.91 -3.08 0.37
CA TYR A 44 5.32 -3.92 -0.66
C TYR A 44 6.00 -3.68 -2.00
N ASP A 45 6.20 -4.77 -2.73
CA ASP A 45 6.62 -4.79 -4.13
C ASP A 45 5.36 -4.92 -5.02
N ILE A 46 5.36 -4.23 -6.16
CA ILE A 46 4.19 -4.09 -7.02
C ILE A 46 4.46 -4.79 -8.35
N ASN A 47 3.52 -5.64 -8.78
CA ASN A 47 3.56 -6.31 -10.07
C ASN A 47 2.20 -6.24 -10.76
N GLY A 48 2.08 -5.29 -11.70
CA GLY A 48 0.79 -4.96 -12.33
C GLY A 48 -0.19 -4.45 -11.28
N GLN A 49 -1.30 -5.17 -11.09
CA GLN A 49 -2.32 -4.85 -10.09
C GLN A 49 -2.05 -5.50 -8.71
N TRP A 50 -1.05 -6.36 -8.58
CA TRP A 50 -0.84 -7.17 -7.38
C TRP A 50 0.27 -6.61 -6.48
N PHE A 51 0.04 -6.67 -5.17
CA PHE A 51 0.95 -6.14 -4.15
C PHE A 51 1.44 -7.27 -3.27
N TYR A 52 2.74 -7.49 -3.30
CA TYR A 52 3.42 -8.54 -2.55
C TYR A 52 4.12 -7.90 -1.36
N PRO A 53 4.15 -8.52 -0.18
CA PRO A 53 5.07 -8.11 0.88
C PRO A 53 6.48 -8.11 0.31
N SER A 54 7.20 -7.00 0.50
CA SER A 54 8.58 -6.93 0.02
C SER A 54 9.47 -7.82 0.88
N ARG A 55 10.71 -8.01 0.43
CA ARG A 55 11.75 -8.66 1.25
C ARG A 55 12.07 -7.94 2.58
N TYR A 56 11.63 -6.69 2.74
CA TYR A 56 11.84 -5.87 3.93
C TYR A 56 10.61 -5.85 4.84
N ASN A 57 9.50 -6.45 4.41
CA ASN A 57 8.33 -6.64 5.25
C ASN A 57 8.65 -7.68 6.33
N THR A 58 8.58 -7.27 7.60
CA THR A 58 8.89 -8.14 8.75
C THR A 58 7.67 -8.84 9.32
N PHE A 59 6.47 -8.55 8.81
CA PHE A 59 5.20 -9.06 9.33
C PHE A 59 4.56 -10.12 8.42
N LEU A 60 4.75 -9.99 7.11
CA LEU A 60 4.08 -10.80 6.10
C LEU A 60 5.11 -11.53 5.22
N SER A 61 4.75 -12.72 4.76
CA SER A 61 5.59 -13.53 3.87
C SER A 61 5.47 -13.06 2.40
N PRO A 62 6.58 -12.91 1.64
CA PRO A 62 6.57 -12.36 0.29
C PRO A 62 6.02 -13.31 -0.80
N GLN A 63 5.56 -14.50 -0.43
CA GLN A 63 5.26 -15.59 -1.38
C GLN A 63 3.98 -15.36 -2.19
N LEU A 64 3.01 -14.63 -1.63
CA LEU A 64 1.70 -14.41 -2.22
C LEU A 64 1.32 -12.93 -2.16
N PRO A 65 0.52 -12.42 -3.12
CA PRO A 65 0.07 -11.04 -3.07
C PRO A 65 -0.95 -10.90 -1.96
N VAL A 66 -0.80 -9.88 -1.13
CA VAL A 66 -1.69 -9.59 0.01
C VAL A 66 -2.75 -8.56 -0.36
N TYR A 67 -2.50 -7.74 -1.38
CA TYR A 67 -3.49 -6.83 -1.93
C TYR A 67 -3.57 -6.88 -3.47
N VAL A 68 -4.71 -6.48 -4.00
CA VAL A 68 -4.95 -6.23 -5.43
C VAL A 68 -5.54 -4.82 -5.61
N LEU A 69 -5.05 -4.07 -6.58
CA LEU A 69 -5.62 -2.78 -6.95
C LEU A 69 -6.93 -3.01 -7.73
N ASP A 70 -8.03 -2.49 -7.19
CA ASP A 70 -9.34 -2.51 -7.82
C ASP A 70 -10.11 -1.23 -7.48
N ASP A 71 -10.69 -0.58 -8.49
CA ASP A 71 -11.46 0.66 -8.39
C ASP A 71 -10.88 1.75 -7.45
N GLY A 72 -9.57 1.96 -7.49
CA GLY A 72 -8.90 2.96 -6.65
C GLY A 72 -8.69 2.51 -5.19
N PHE A 73 -8.85 1.23 -4.88
CA PHE A 73 -8.58 0.64 -3.58
C PHE A 73 -7.58 -0.51 -3.68
N LEU A 74 -6.81 -0.72 -2.61
CA LEU A 74 -6.11 -1.98 -2.39
C LEU A 74 -7.03 -2.93 -1.62
N MET A 75 -7.55 -3.92 -2.34
CA MET A 75 -8.44 -4.95 -1.79
C MET A 75 -7.62 -6.09 -1.21
N SER A 76 -7.97 -6.57 -0.02
CA SER A 76 -7.34 -7.76 0.58
C SER A 76 -7.58 -8.99 -0.29
N THR A 77 -6.52 -9.77 -0.50
CA THR A 77 -6.60 -11.09 -1.15
C THR A 77 -6.88 -12.21 -0.16
N GLY A 78 -6.78 -11.95 1.16
CA GLY A 78 -6.83 -12.96 2.21
C GLY A 78 -5.51 -13.70 2.45
N HIS A 79 -4.43 -13.37 1.73
CA HIS A 79 -3.08 -13.92 2.03
C HIS A 79 -2.31 -13.11 3.09
N GLY A 80 -2.89 -12.01 3.57
CA GLY A 80 -2.35 -11.15 4.62
C GLY A 80 -2.91 -11.50 6.00
N ILE A 81 -3.19 -10.48 6.81
CA ILE A 81 -3.85 -10.63 8.12
C ILE A 81 -5.35 -10.34 8.00
N GLU A 82 -5.73 -9.59 6.97
CA GLU A 82 -7.08 -9.09 6.73
C GLU A 82 -7.92 -10.10 5.94
N GLU A 83 -9.21 -10.18 6.25
CA GLU A 83 -10.18 -11.00 5.51
C GLU A 83 -10.22 -10.62 4.01
N PRO A 84 -10.44 -11.58 3.10
CA PRO A 84 -10.45 -11.33 1.66
C PRO A 84 -11.60 -10.40 1.23
N GLY A 85 -11.34 -9.57 0.23
CA GLY A 85 -12.35 -8.69 -0.39
C GLY A 85 -12.59 -7.38 0.36
N LEU A 86 -11.91 -7.12 1.48
CA LEU A 86 -12.00 -5.84 2.19
C LEU A 86 -11.16 -4.75 1.51
N PRO A 87 -11.67 -3.51 1.35
CA PRO A 87 -10.87 -2.38 0.86
C PRO A 87 -9.97 -1.89 1.99
N ILE A 88 -8.67 -2.19 1.95
CA ILE A 88 -7.73 -1.92 3.06
C ILE A 88 -7.09 -0.54 2.97
N PHE A 89 -6.79 -0.10 1.75
CA PHE A 89 -6.28 1.25 1.48
C PHE A 89 -7.05 1.90 0.34
N GLU A 90 -7.42 3.17 0.51
CA GLU A 90 -7.82 4.05 -0.58
C GLU A 90 -6.55 4.57 -1.29
N VAL A 91 -6.51 4.44 -2.61
CA VAL A 91 -5.39 4.89 -3.45
C VAL A 91 -5.76 6.23 -4.09
N ARG A 92 -5.05 7.28 -3.68
CA ARG A 92 -5.21 8.62 -4.27
C ARG A 92 -4.04 8.93 -5.19
N CYS A 93 -4.30 8.87 -6.50
CA CYS A 93 -3.31 9.23 -7.51
C CYS A 93 -2.81 10.66 -7.28
N MET A 94 -1.49 10.83 -7.25
CA MET A 94 -0.88 12.14 -7.30
C MET A 94 -0.84 12.57 -8.76
N CYS A 95 -1.77 13.42 -9.17
CA CYS A 95 -1.56 14.26 -10.34
C CYS A 95 -0.47 15.27 -9.96
N LEU A 96 0.81 14.88 -10.05
CA LEU A 96 1.85 15.90 -10.17
C LEU A 96 1.49 16.70 -11.43
N PRO A 97 1.33 18.03 -11.37
CA PRO A 97 1.31 18.81 -12.59
C PRO A 97 2.59 18.44 -13.32
N GLN A 98 2.46 17.90 -14.54
CA GLN A 98 3.59 17.71 -15.41
C GLN A 98 4.26 19.07 -15.51
N LEU A 99 5.45 19.22 -14.93
CA LEU A 99 6.30 20.36 -15.26
C LEU A 99 6.76 20.08 -16.68
N GLU A 100 5.94 20.50 -17.64
CA GLU A 100 6.32 20.54 -19.05
C GLU A 100 7.55 21.46 -19.14
N ASN A 101 8.69 20.87 -19.52
CA ASN A 101 9.91 21.61 -19.87
C ASN A 101 9.79 22.21 -21.26
#